data_AF-A0A7X1P7S6-F1
#
_entry.id   AF-A0A7X1P7S6-F1
#
_cell.length_a   1.000
_cell.length_b   1.000
_cell.length_c   1.000
_cell.angle_alpha   90.00
_cell.angle_beta   90.00
_cell.angle_gamma   90.00
#
_symmetry.space_group_name_H-M   'P 1'
#
loop_
_entity.id
_entity.type
_entity.pdbx_description
1 polymer ?
#
loop_
_entity_poly.entity_id
_entity_poly.type
_entity_poly.pdbx_seq_one_letter_code
_entity_poly.pdbx_strand_id
1 'polypeptide(L)'
;MPPLLVFLLMLVSGWIHRQQLVVIEFLHAENRLLKQRLRGKRIRFSESERAMLARKANAVGRKALLELDTIVTPDTLMRWHRRFVAQKWNFGKRRGPGRPGIMREISDLIVRMALENPRWGYTRIQGALANLSHNVGRGTVANVLKANGLEPAPERGKHTRWSTFLKAHWRILAASDFFSVEVWTPRGLVTHYVLFVISIADRVVHIAGITARPDEAWMLQAGRNLLDEQDGALAGKRYLIVDRDTKYSSRFREFVKEGGTEVIRLPPLSPNLNAFAERFVRSIKEECLMKMIFIGQASLRRAITEYMRHFHVERNHQGLENQRIRPELVVAAITGPIQRRTRLGGMLSYYQRAAA
;
A
#
# COMPACT_ATOMS: atom_id res chain seq x y z
N MET A 1 -21.09 11.11 -49.07
CA MET A 1 -21.92 10.87 -47.86
C MET A 1 -23.37 10.76 -48.32
N PRO A 2 -24.13 9.74 -47.91
CA PRO A 2 -25.55 9.63 -48.24
C PRO A 2 -26.31 10.87 -47.73
N PRO A 3 -27.28 11.44 -48.47
CA PRO A 3 -28.02 12.64 -48.05
C PRO A 3 -28.76 12.43 -46.72
N LEU A 4 -29.23 11.21 -46.45
CA LEU A 4 -29.80 10.80 -45.17
C LEU A 4 -28.80 10.88 -44.00
N LEU A 5 -27.53 10.53 -44.23
CA LEU A 5 -26.48 10.61 -43.22
C LEU A 5 -26.14 12.06 -42.89
N VAL A 6 -26.10 12.94 -43.90
CA VAL A 6 -25.87 14.38 -43.72
C VAL A 6 -27.02 15.01 -42.92
N PHE A 7 -28.26 14.65 -43.24
CA PHE A 7 -29.44 15.11 -42.51
C PHE A 7 -29.44 14.65 -41.05
N LEU A 8 -29.13 13.37 -40.78
CA LEU A 8 -28.99 12.84 -39.43
C LEU A 8 -27.86 13.52 -38.65
N LEU A 9 -26.70 13.77 -39.28
CA LEU A 9 -25.60 14.49 -38.66
C LEU A 9 -25.98 15.95 -38.33
N MET A 10 -26.75 16.63 -39.19
CA MET A 10 -27.26 17.98 -38.91
C MET A 10 -28.25 17.99 -37.75
N LEU A 11 -29.15 17.01 -37.67
CA LEU A 11 -30.10 16.88 -36.55
C LEU A 11 -29.37 16.60 -35.23
N VAL A 12 -28.42 15.66 -35.23
CA VAL A 12 -27.61 15.33 -34.05
C VAL A 12 -26.74 16.52 -33.65
N SER A 13 -26.07 17.18 -34.60
CA SER A 13 -25.27 18.38 -34.33
C SER A 13 -26.13 19.52 -33.80
N GLY A 14 -27.33 19.73 -34.35
CA GLY A 14 -28.27 20.75 -33.89
C GLY A 14 -28.85 20.45 -32.50
N TRP A 15 -29.06 19.17 -32.18
CA TRP A 15 -29.49 18.73 -30.84
C TRP A 15 -28.37 18.88 -29.81
N ILE A 16 -27.15 18.45 -30.13
CA ILE A 16 -25.96 18.63 -29.29
C ILE A 16 -25.70 20.12 -29.04
N HIS A 17 -25.80 20.95 -30.08
CA HIS A 17 -25.61 22.40 -29.94
C HIS A 17 -26.64 23.03 -29.00
N ARG A 18 -27.92 22.65 -29.12
CA ARG A 18 -28.97 23.11 -28.20
C ARG A 18 -28.73 22.68 -26.76
N GLN A 19 -28.34 21.42 -26.54
CA GLN A 19 -28.00 20.92 -25.20
C GLN A 19 -26.79 21.65 -24.60
N GLN A 20 -25.75 21.91 -25.40
CA GLN A 20 -24.59 22.67 -24.95
C GLN A 20 -24.95 24.12 -24.60
N LEU A 21 -25.84 24.77 -25.36
CA LEU A 21 -26.30 26.13 -25.07
C LEU A 21 -27.01 26.22 -23.71
N VAL A 22 -27.90 25.27 -23.39
CA VAL A 22 -28.59 25.23 -22.10
C VAL A 22 -27.61 25.12 -20.92
N VAL A 23 -26.58 24.26 -21.05
CA VAL A 23 -25.55 24.12 -20.02
C VAL A 23 -24.72 25.40 -19.87
N ILE A 24 -24.36 26.05 -20.98
CA ILE A 24 -23.61 27.32 -20.96
C ILE A 24 -24.45 28.43 -20.30
N GLU A 25 -25.74 28.53 -20.62
CA GLU A 25 -26.66 29.50 -20.03
C GLU A 25 -26.79 29.33 -18.51
N PHE A 26 -26.91 28.08 -18.04
CA PHE A 26 -26.92 27.77 -16.61
C PHE A 26 -25.62 28.20 -15.92
N LEU A 27 -24.46 27.83 -16.49
CA LEU A 27 -23.15 28.21 -15.94
C LEU A 27 -22.93 29.73 -15.97
N HIS A 28 -23.47 30.43 -16.96
CA HIS A 28 -23.46 31.89 -17.01
C HIS A 28 -24.33 32.51 -15.90
N ALA A 29 -25.50 31.94 -15.62
CA ALA A 29 -26.35 32.37 -14.52
C ALA A 29 -25.67 32.16 -13.15
N GLU A 30 -25.06 30.98 -12.95
CA GLU A 30 -24.32 30.66 -11.72
C GLU A 30 -23.11 31.58 -11.52
N ASN A 31 -22.30 31.81 -12.57
CA ASN A 31 -21.16 32.73 -12.49
C ASN A 31 -21.58 34.17 -12.17
N ARG A 32 -22.70 34.66 -12.72
CA ARG A 32 -23.25 35.98 -12.39
C ARG A 32 -23.64 36.07 -10.91
N LEU A 33 -24.29 35.05 -10.37
CA LEU A 33 -24.66 34.99 -8.95
C LEU A 33 -23.43 34.97 -8.04
N LEU A 34 -22.41 34.18 -8.38
CA LEU A 34 -21.15 34.12 -7.64
C LEU A 34 -20.43 35.47 -7.65
N LYS A 35 -20.38 36.15 -8.80
CA LYS A 35 -19.81 37.50 -8.92
C LYS A 35 -20.54 38.53 -8.07
N GLN A 36 -21.87 38.50 -8.06
CA GLN A 36 -22.68 39.36 -7.18
C GLN A 36 -22.36 39.12 -5.70
N ARG A 37 -22.24 37.84 -5.29
CA ARG A 37 -21.90 37.48 -3.90
C ARG A 37 -20.49 37.93 -3.49
N LEU A 38 -19.55 37.99 -4.44
CA LEU A 38 -18.19 38.43 -4.18
C LEU A 38 -18.08 39.95 -3.92
N ARG A 39 -19.11 40.75 -4.21
CA ARG A 39 -19.19 42.20 -3.90
C ARG A 39 -17.91 42.98 -4.23
N GLY A 40 -17.27 42.68 -5.36
CA GLY A 40 -16.03 43.34 -5.81
C GLY A 40 -14.75 42.96 -5.03
N LYS A 41 -14.79 41.95 -4.14
CA LYS A 41 -13.60 41.46 -3.45
C LYS A 41 -12.61 40.83 -4.44
N ARG A 42 -11.34 41.23 -4.34
CA ARG A 42 -10.25 40.73 -5.20
C ARG A 42 -9.97 39.25 -4.91
N ILE A 43 -10.21 38.39 -5.90
CA ILE A 43 -9.87 36.96 -5.83
C ILE A 43 -8.35 36.79 -6.02
N ARG A 44 -7.70 36.04 -5.11
CA ARG A 44 -6.29 35.65 -5.25
C ARG A 44 -6.21 34.26 -5.91
N PHE A 45 -5.62 34.19 -7.08
CA PHE A 45 -5.36 32.94 -7.80
C PHE A 45 -3.93 32.45 -7.54
N SER A 46 -3.78 31.15 -7.26
CA SER A 46 -2.51 30.40 -7.29
C SER A 46 -1.95 30.31 -8.71
N GLU A 47 -0.66 29.97 -8.83
CA GLU A 47 -0.02 29.81 -10.15
C GLU A 47 -0.65 28.68 -10.99
N SER A 48 -1.16 27.62 -10.35
CA SER A 48 -1.83 26.51 -11.03
C SER A 48 -3.20 26.93 -11.62
N GLU A 49 -3.98 27.70 -10.87
CA GLU A 49 -5.27 28.24 -11.31
C GLU A 49 -5.09 29.26 -12.45
N ARG A 50 -4.06 30.13 -12.34
CA ARG A 50 -3.69 31.05 -13.42
C ARG A 50 -3.33 30.31 -14.70
N ALA A 51 -2.57 29.22 -14.60
CA ALA A 51 -2.18 28.40 -15.76
C ALA A 51 -3.38 27.70 -16.41
N MET A 52 -4.31 27.19 -15.61
CA MET A 52 -5.53 26.55 -16.09
C MET A 52 -6.43 27.56 -16.82
N LEU A 53 -6.73 28.70 -16.19
CA LEU A 53 -7.55 29.76 -16.79
C LEU A 53 -6.91 30.32 -18.05
N ALA A 54 -5.59 30.58 -18.05
CA ALA A 54 -4.89 31.09 -19.22
C ALA A 54 -4.93 30.13 -20.42
N ARG A 55 -4.83 28.81 -20.18
CA ARG A 55 -4.90 27.80 -21.24
C ARG A 55 -6.31 27.70 -21.85
N LYS A 56 -7.34 27.70 -21.01
CA LYS A 56 -8.75 27.70 -21.45
C LYS A 56 -9.10 29.00 -22.17
N ALA A 57 -8.65 30.14 -21.67
CA ALA A 57 -8.81 31.44 -22.32
C ALA A 57 -8.18 31.50 -23.72
N ASN A 58 -6.97 30.94 -23.88
CA ASN A 58 -6.32 30.90 -25.20
C ASN A 58 -7.09 30.03 -26.21
N ALA A 59 -7.74 28.95 -25.77
CA ALA A 59 -8.57 28.10 -26.63
C ALA A 59 -9.89 28.78 -27.07
N VAL A 60 -10.45 29.66 -26.23
CA VAL A 60 -11.64 30.46 -26.54
C VAL A 60 -11.31 31.64 -27.47
N GLY A 61 -10.12 32.22 -27.31
CA GLY A 61 -9.65 33.33 -28.13
C GLY A 61 -10.09 34.70 -27.61
N ARG A 62 -9.27 35.73 -27.87
CA ARG A 62 -9.45 37.08 -27.29
C ARG A 62 -10.79 37.74 -27.64
N LYS A 63 -11.25 37.61 -28.89
CA LYS A 63 -12.49 38.25 -29.36
C LYS A 63 -13.72 37.72 -28.60
N ALA A 64 -13.86 36.40 -28.54
CA ALA A 64 -14.94 35.76 -27.78
C ALA A 64 -14.87 36.05 -26.27
N LEU A 65 -13.68 36.18 -25.69
CA LEU A 65 -13.53 36.55 -24.27
C LEU A 65 -14.00 37.98 -23.95
N LEU A 66 -14.02 38.91 -24.91
CA LEU A 66 -14.53 40.26 -24.71
C LEU A 66 -16.06 40.29 -24.63
N GLU A 67 -16.72 39.33 -25.25
CA GLU A 67 -18.18 39.16 -25.22
C GLU A 67 -18.64 38.40 -23.96
N LEU A 68 -17.70 37.82 -23.20
CA LEU A 68 -17.97 37.06 -21.99
C LEU A 68 -17.74 37.89 -20.73
N ASP A 69 -18.67 37.81 -19.79
CA ASP A 69 -18.49 38.37 -18.45
C ASP A 69 -17.52 37.47 -17.65
N THR A 70 -16.22 37.73 -17.76
CA THR A 70 -15.13 36.93 -17.15
C THR A 70 -14.74 37.43 -15.75
N ILE A 71 -14.22 36.54 -14.90
CA ILE A 71 -13.77 36.90 -13.53
C ILE A 71 -12.43 37.68 -13.56
N VAL A 72 -11.66 37.49 -14.62
CA VAL A 72 -10.35 38.10 -14.84
C VAL A 72 -10.37 38.73 -16.24
N THR A 73 -9.87 39.96 -16.37
CA THR A 73 -9.92 40.66 -17.65
C THR A 73 -9.24 39.84 -18.77
N PRO A 74 -9.78 39.84 -20.00
CA PRO A 74 -9.19 39.11 -21.13
C PRO A 74 -7.71 39.43 -21.36
N ASP A 75 -7.30 40.69 -21.14
CA ASP A 75 -5.90 41.11 -21.20
C ASP A 75 -5.00 40.42 -20.18
N THR A 76 -5.50 40.21 -18.96
CA THR A 76 -4.76 39.55 -17.89
C THR A 76 -4.62 38.05 -18.18
N LEU A 77 -5.68 37.41 -18.69
CA LEU A 77 -5.66 36.00 -19.10
C LEU A 77 -4.64 35.77 -20.24
N MET A 78 -4.65 36.64 -21.26
CA MET A 78 -3.69 36.58 -22.36
C MET A 78 -2.26 36.91 -21.92
N ARG A 79 -2.09 37.80 -20.93
CA ARG A 79 -0.77 38.08 -20.32
C ARG A 79 -0.23 36.87 -19.56
N TRP A 80 -1.06 36.18 -18.78
CA TRP A 80 -0.68 34.94 -18.11
C TRP A 80 -0.29 33.85 -19.12
N HIS A 81 -1.07 33.69 -20.19
CA HIS A 81 -0.74 32.73 -21.25
C HIS A 81 0.64 33.04 -21.87
N ARG A 82 0.88 34.29 -22.30
CA ARG A 82 2.18 34.72 -22.83
C ARG A 82 3.33 34.52 -21.84
N ARG A 83 3.11 34.78 -20.55
CA ARG A 83 4.10 34.54 -19.49
C ARG A 83 4.44 33.05 -19.36
N PHE A 84 3.46 32.16 -19.37
CA PHE A 84 3.70 30.71 -19.31
C PHE A 84 4.35 30.16 -20.58
N VAL A 85 3.99 30.70 -21.76
CA VAL A 85 4.69 30.40 -23.02
C VAL A 85 6.14 30.87 -22.94
N ALA A 86 6.41 32.10 -22.52
CA ALA A 86 7.78 32.59 -22.35
C ALA A 86 8.58 31.77 -21.32
N GLN A 87 7.97 31.34 -20.22
CA GLN A 87 8.60 30.43 -19.26
C GLN A 87 8.90 29.04 -19.83
N LYS A 88 8.07 28.56 -20.78
CA LYS A 88 8.35 27.33 -21.54
C LYS A 88 9.59 27.49 -22.44
N TRP A 89 9.82 28.69 -22.97
CA TRP A 89 10.91 29.01 -23.90
C TRP A 89 12.11 29.74 -23.26
N ASN A 90 12.10 29.95 -21.95
CA ASN A 90 13.27 30.44 -21.21
C ASN A 90 14.32 29.33 -21.12
N PHE A 91 15.21 29.27 -22.10
CA PHE A 91 16.40 28.41 -22.11
C PHE A 91 17.59 28.99 -21.33
N GLY A 92 17.46 30.21 -20.79
CA GLY A 92 18.48 30.82 -19.94
C GLY A 92 18.49 30.19 -18.53
N LYS A 93 19.48 29.33 -18.26
CA LYS A 93 19.78 28.59 -17.00
C LYS A 93 19.41 27.10 -16.98
N ARG A 94 19.56 26.39 -18.09
CA ARG A 94 19.90 24.95 -18.03
C ARG A 94 21.33 24.75 -18.52
N ARG A 95 22.31 24.98 -17.64
CA ARG A 95 23.57 24.22 -17.74
C ARG A 95 23.14 22.76 -17.60
N GLY A 96 23.15 22.00 -18.70
CA GLY A 96 22.85 20.59 -18.66
C GLY A 96 23.82 19.88 -17.71
N PRO A 97 23.39 18.88 -16.92
CA PRO A 97 24.35 18.01 -16.28
C PRO A 97 25.12 17.31 -17.40
N GLY A 98 26.43 17.54 -17.48
CA GLY A 98 27.31 16.60 -18.17
C GLY A 98 27.14 15.20 -17.60
N ARG A 99 27.71 14.19 -18.27
CA ARG A 99 27.77 12.77 -17.83
C ARG A 99 27.80 12.70 -16.29
N PRO A 100 26.86 12.00 -15.61
CA PRO A 100 26.82 11.99 -14.16
C PRO A 100 28.16 11.51 -13.63
N GLY A 101 28.99 12.45 -13.15
CA GLY A 101 30.30 12.14 -12.63
C GLY A 101 30.10 11.34 -11.35
N ILE A 102 30.98 10.38 -11.12
CA ILE A 102 31.27 9.64 -9.88
C ILE A 102 30.77 10.33 -8.58
N MET A 103 30.82 11.67 -8.50
CA MET A 103 30.20 12.50 -7.46
C MET A 103 28.71 12.25 -7.17
N ARG A 104 27.89 11.87 -8.16
CA ARG A 104 26.45 11.57 -7.92
C ARG A 104 26.30 10.23 -7.23
N GLU A 105 27.03 9.21 -7.66
CA GLU A 105 27.05 7.89 -7.02
C GLU A 105 27.59 7.98 -5.58
N ILE A 106 28.67 8.74 -5.38
CA ILE A 106 29.23 9.03 -4.06
C ILE A 106 28.22 9.82 -3.21
N SER A 107 27.53 10.80 -3.79
CA SER A 107 26.50 11.57 -3.09
C SER A 107 25.32 10.69 -2.67
N ASP A 108 24.85 9.81 -3.54
CA ASP A 108 23.76 8.87 -3.26
C ASP A 108 24.19 7.87 -2.19
N LEU A 109 25.45 7.42 -2.21
CA LEU A 109 26.03 6.55 -1.18
C LEU A 109 26.14 7.26 0.17
N ILE A 110 26.58 8.53 0.19
CA ILE A 110 26.62 9.38 1.40
C ILE A 110 25.22 9.48 2.01
N VAL A 111 24.21 9.79 1.18
CA VAL A 111 22.81 9.90 1.61
C VAL A 111 22.29 8.57 2.14
N ARG A 112 22.58 7.46 1.46
CA ARG A 112 22.18 6.11 1.90
C ARG A 112 22.77 5.76 3.27
N MET A 113 24.09 5.87 3.42
CA MET A 113 24.79 5.61 4.69
C MET A 113 24.22 6.46 5.83
N ALA A 114 23.91 7.73 5.55
CA ALA A 114 23.32 8.68 6.47
C ALA A 114 21.89 8.33 6.91
N LEU A 115 21.06 7.80 6.01
CA LEU A 115 19.67 7.41 6.29
C LEU A 115 19.57 6.05 6.98
N GLU A 116 20.45 5.12 6.63
CA GLU A 116 20.54 3.79 7.24
C GLU A 116 21.17 3.86 8.64
N ASN A 117 22.07 4.82 8.87
CA ASN A 117 22.78 4.99 10.13
C ASN A 117 22.58 6.41 10.71
N PRO A 118 21.44 6.69 11.36
CA PRO A 118 21.09 8.03 11.82
C PRO A 118 22.11 8.69 12.77
N ARG A 119 22.85 7.89 13.55
CA ARG A 119 23.87 8.36 14.50
C ARG A 119 25.24 8.63 13.87
N TRP A 120 25.45 8.30 12.60
CA TRP A 120 26.75 8.49 11.96
C TRP A 120 26.99 9.97 11.63
N GLY A 121 27.94 10.58 12.35
CA GLY A 121 28.46 11.91 12.05
C GLY A 121 29.30 11.96 10.78
N TYR A 122 29.61 13.16 10.31
CA TYR A 122 30.33 13.39 9.05
C TYR A 122 31.67 12.65 8.97
N THR A 123 32.43 12.63 10.07
CA THR A 123 33.73 11.96 10.15
C THR A 123 33.61 10.44 10.04
N ARG A 124 32.52 9.86 10.57
CA ARG A 124 32.29 8.41 10.50
C ARG A 124 31.85 7.97 9.10
N ILE A 125 31.01 8.76 8.44
CA ILE A 125 30.64 8.54 7.02
C ILE A 125 31.88 8.69 6.13
N GLN A 126 32.73 9.70 6.38
CA GLN A 126 34.00 9.86 5.67
C GLN A 126 34.90 8.62 5.83
N GLY A 127 35.07 8.11 7.05
CA GLY A 127 35.85 6.89 7.29
C GLY A 127 35.27 5.66 6.56
N ALA A 128 33.94 5.50 6.58
CA ALA A 128 33.27 4.42 5.87
C ALA A 128 33.45 4.51 4.35
N LEU A 129 33.47 5.72 3.78
CA LEU A 129 33.79 5.94 2.37
C LEU A 129 35.24 5.66 2.03
N ALA A 130 36.18 6.01 2.92
CA ALA A 130 37.60 5.71 2.73
C ALA A 130 37.85 4.20 2.64
N ASN A 131 37.14 3.38 3.42
CA ASN A 131 37.19 1.91 3.34
C ASN A 131 36.74 1.38 1.96
N LEU A 132 35.93 2.16 1.23
CA LEU A 132 35.45 1.84 -0.12
C LEU A 132 36.30 2.51 -1.21
N SER A 133 37.49 3.00 -0.88
CA SER A 133 38.40 3.74 -1.78
C SER A 133 37.83 5.07 -2.32
N HIS A 134 36.81 5.63 -1.65
CA HIS A 134 36.28 6.95 -1.97
C HIS A 134 36.92 8.02 -1.07
N ASN A 135 37.83 8.82 -1.62
CA ASN A 135 38.49 9.89 -0.88
C ASN A 135 37.65 11.18 -0.92
N VAL A 136 36.87 11.42 0.12
CA VAL A 136 35.91 12.52 0.20
C VAL A 136 36.15 13.33 1.48
N GLY A 137 36.24 14.65 1.37
CA GLY A 137 36.42 15.51 2.55
C GLY A 137 35.17 15.58 3.42
N ARG A 138 35.35 15.76 4.74
CA ARG A 138 34.27 15.99 5.72
C ARG A 138 33.28 17.07 5.27
N GLY A 139 33.78 18.17 4.69
CA GLY A 139 32.96 19.27 4.18
C GLY A 139 32.05 18.86 3.02
N THR A 140 32.53 17.98 2.14
CA THR A 140 31.73 17.43 1.04
C THR A 140 30.59 16.57 1.57
N VAL A 141 30.86 15.72 2.57
CA VAL A 141 29.82 14.94 3.26
C VAL A 141 28.78 15.86 3.90
N ALA A 142 29.21 16.91 4.61
CA ALA A 142 28.28 17.88 5.23
C ALA A 142 27.44 18.63 4.18
N ASN A 143 28.04 19.07 3.07
CA ASN A 143 27.34 19.77 1.99
C ASN A 143 26.34 18.88 1.26
N VAL A 144 26.70 17.62 0.98
CA VAL A 144 25.78 16.64 0.37
C VAL A 144 24.57 16.40 1.26
N LEU A 145 24.78 16.18 2.57
CA LEU A 145 23.69 15.95 3.51
C LEU A 145 22.79 17.18 3.65
N LYS A 146 23.38 18.38 3.75
CA LYS A 146 22.62 19.64 3.81
C LYS A 146 21.83 19.90 2.52
N ALA A 147 22.41 19.64 1.36
CA ALA A 147 21.74 19.78 0.06
C ALA A 147 20.56 18.82 -0.11
N ASN A 148 20.60 17.65 0.56
CA ASN A 148 19.52 16.67 0.59
C ASN A 148 18.57 16.85 1.79
N GLY A 149 18.67 17.96 2.53
CA GLY A 149 17.78 18.26 3.66
C GLY A 149 17.96 17.35 4.87
N LEU A 150 19.12 16.70 5.04
CA LEU A 150 19.39 15.80 6.15
C LEU A 150 20.07 16.52 7.31
N GLU A 151 19.42 16.49 8.46
CA GLU A 151 19.92 17.08 9.70
C GLU A 151 21.23 16.44 10.18
N PRO A 152 22.07 17.16 10.95
CA PRO A 152 23.28 16.61 11.56
C PRO A 152 23.00 15.37 12.41
N ALA A 153 23.98 14.46 12.52
CA ALA A 153 23.81 13.19 13.24
C ALA A 153 23.25 13.29 14.69
N PRO A 154 23.60 14.30 15.51
CA PRO A 154 23.01 14.47 16.84
C PRO A 154 21.50 14.73 16.82
N GLU A 155 20.98 15.39 15.78
CA GLU A 155 19.55 15.67 15.58
C GLU A 155 18.87 14.46 14.94
N ARG A 156 19.50 13.90 13.90
CA ARG A 156 19.01 12.72 13.16
C ARG A 156 18.91 11.47 14.03
N GLY A 157 19.80 11.33 15.01
CA GLY A 157 19.83 10.21 15.95
C GLY A 157 18.78 10.26 17.06
N LYS A 158 18.04 11.36 17.22
CA LYS A 158 16.98 11.51 18.25
C LYS A 158 15.72 10.69 17.94
N HIS A 159 15.50 10.33 16.68
CA HIS A 159 14.30 9.61 16.24
C HIS A 159 14.65 8.30 15.51
N THR A 160 14.48 7.16 16.18
CA THR A 160 14.44 5.86 15.49
C THR A 160 13.22 5.84 14.59
N ARG A 161 13.41 5.55 13.30
CA ARG A 161 12.29 5.37 12.37
C ARG A 161 11.37 4.28 12.90
N TRP A 162 10.07 4.54 12.94
CA TRP A 162 9.06 3.58 13.43
C TRP A 162 9.15 2.22 12.74
N SER A 163 9.45 2.20 11.44
CA SER A 163 9.67 0.96 10.69
C SER A 163 10.87 0.15 11.19
N THR A 164 11.98 0.80 11.55
CA THR A 164 13.17 0.15 12.13
C THR A 164 12.88 -0.35 13.54
N PHE A 165 12.18 0.46 14.35
CA PHE A 165 11.73 0.04 15.67
C PHE A 165 10.85 -1.20 15.60
N LEU A 166 9.82 -1.21 14.75
CA LEU A 166 8.94 -2.37 14.58
C LEU A 166 9.71 -3.60 14.10
N LYS A 167 10.58 -3.46 13.09
CA LYS A 167 11.40 -4.57 12.57
C LYS A 167 12.25 -5.23 13.67
N ALA A 168 12.82 -4.45 14.57
CA ALA A 168 13.59 -4.98 15.69
C ALA A 168 12.74 -5.84 16.65
N HIS A 169 11.44 -5.57 16.76
CA HIS A 169 10.53 -6.27 17.66
C HIS A 169 9.66 -7.32 16.97
N TRP A 170 9.67 -7.46 15.64
CA TRP A 170 8.74 -8.36 14.93
C TRP A 170 8.76 -9.81 15.41
N ARG A 171 9.89 -10.30 15.93
CA ARG A 171 10.02 -11.70 16.39
C ARG A 171 9.13 -12.01 17.60
N ILE A 172 8.89 -11.02 18.46
CA ILE A 172 8.07 -11.16 19.67
C ILE A 172 6.60 -10.79 19.44
N LEU A 173 6.23 -10.38 18.22
CA LEU A 173 4.87 -9.97 17.86
C LEU A 173 4.15 -11.08 17.08
N ALA A 174 2.92 -11.36 17.49
CA ALA A 174 1.94 -12.10 16.73
C ALA A 174 0.69 -11.23 16.52
N ALA A 175 -0.10 -11.58 15.51
CA ALA A 175 -1.40 -10.98 15.27
C ALA A 175 -2.45 -12.07 15.06
N SER A 176 -3.68 -11.81 15.48
CA SER A 176 -4.81 -12.73 15.33
C SER A 176 -5.98 -11.99 14.71
N ASP A 177 -6.78 -12.73 13.95
CA ASP A 177 -8.02 -12.26 13.37
C ASP A 177 -8.94 -13.44 13.07
N PHE A 178 -10.20 -13.14 12.75
CA PHE A 178 -11.18 -14.09 12.28
C PHE A 178 -11.50 -13.87 10.80
N PHE A 179 -11.81 -14.95 10.11
CA PHE A 179 -12.59 -14.86 8.88
C PHE A 179 -13.69 -15.90 8.85
N SER A 180 -14.76 -15.59 8.14
CA SER A 180 -15.90 -16.49 7.95
C SER A 180 -15.90 -17.14 6.57
N VAL A 181 -16.45 -18.35 6.52
CA VAL A 181 -16.72 -19.13 5.30
C VAL A 181 -18.07 -19.81 5.43
N GLU A 182 -18.89 -19.71 4.38
CA GLU A 182 -20.18 -20.41 4.31
C GLU A 182 -19.99 -21.86 3.91
N VAL A 183 -20.60 -22.78 4.66
CA VAL A 183 -20.49 -24.23 4.44
C VAL A 183 -21.87 -24.84 4.37
N TRP A 184 -22.14 -25.61 3.31
CA TRP A 184 -23.38 -26.36 3.18
C TRP A 184 -23.39 -27.55 4.14
N THR A 185 -24.46 -27.67 4.92
CA THR A 185 -24.71 -28.80 5.81
C THR A 185 -26.08 -29.40 5.48
N PRO A 186 -26.39 -30.63 5.95
CA PRO A 186 -27.73 -31.20 5.78
C PRO A 186 -28.87 -30.34 6.38
N ARG A 187 -28.55 -29.42 7.31
CA ARG A 187 -29.50 -28.50 7.94
C ARG A 187 -29.53 -27.11 7.28
N GLY A 188 -28.84 -26.93 6.16
CA GLY A 188 -28.72 -25.66 5.45
C GLY A 188 -27.32 -25.05 5.48
N LEU A 189 -27.23 -23.80 5.04
CA LEU A 189 -25.98 -23.04 4.97
C LEU A 189 -25.58 -22.55 6.37
N VAL A 190 -24.36 -22.86 6.79
CA VAL A 190 -23.84 -22.50 8.12
C VAL A 190 -22.52 -21.76 7.99
N THR A 191 -22.48 -20.54 8.55
CA THR A 191 -21.26 -19.75 8.67
C THR A 191 -20.28 -20.38 9.65
N HIS A 192 -19.09 -20.74 9.17
CA HIS A 192 -17.98 -21.18 10.00
C HIS A 192 -16.96 -20.07 10.15
N TYR A 193 -16.56 -19.82 11.40
CA TYR A 193 -15.49 -18.90 11.77
C TYR A 193 -14.18 -19.67 11.89
N VAL A 194 -13.13 -19.09 11.31
CA VAL A 194 -11.76 -19.62 11.37
C VAL A 194 -10.92 -18.62 12.15
N LEU A 195 -10.39 -19.07 13.29
CA LEU A 195 -9.41 -18.31 14.07
C LEU A 195 -8.01 -18.67 13.60
N PHE A 196 -7.19 -17.67 13.36
CA PHE A 196 -5.79 -17.88 13.02
C PHE A 196 -4.89 -16.88 13.74
N VAL A 197 -3.63 -17.28 13.95
CA VAL A 197 -2.56 -16.44 14.46
C VAL A 197 -1.45 -16.39 13.42
N ILE A 198 -0.97 -15.19 13.12
CA ILE A 198 0.19 -14.95 12.26
C ILE A 198 1.34 -14.38 13.09
N SER A 199 2.49 -15.03 13.04
CA SER A 199 3.73 -14.47 13.56
C SER A 199 4.23 -13.38 12.60
N ILE A 200 4.53 -12.19 13.14
CA ILE A 200 4.85 -11.04 12.29
C ILE A 200 6.21 -11.24 11.64
N ALA A 201 7.28 -11.61 12.35
CA ALA A 201 8.61 -11.69 11.73
C ALA A 201 8.71 -12.62 10.50
N ASP A 202 8.19 -13.84 10.62
CA ASP A 202 8.38 -14.94 9.67
C ASP A 202 7.15 -15.20 8.80
N ARG A 203 6.02 -14.52 9.05
CA ARG A 203 4.73 -14.70 8.36
C ARG A 203 4.16 -16.11 8.51
N VAL A 204 4.63 -16.89 9.48
CA VAL A 204 4.06 -18.21 9.77
C VAL A 204 2.65 -18.00 10.30
N VAL A 205 1.69 -18.64 9.66
CA VAL A 205 0.28 -18.62 10.06
C VAL A 205 -0.11 -19.96 10.66
N HIS A 206 -0.79 -19.95 11.80
CA HIS A 206 -1.35 -21.11 12.47
C HIS A 206 -2.86 -20.98 12.53
N ILE A 207 -3.59 -22.05 12.20
CA ILE A 207 -5.05 -22.09 12.31
C ILE A 207 -5.39 -22.65 13.69
N ALA A 208 -5.87 -21.79 14.58
CA ALA A 208 -6.19 -22.17 15.96
C ALA A 208 -7.46 -23.04 16.04
N GLY A 209 -8.40 -22.85 15.10
CA GLY A 209 -9.57 -23.70 15.00
C GLY A 209 -10.63 -23.19 14.02
N ILE A 210 -11.61 -24.05 13.78
CA ILE A 210 -12.77 -23.79 12.92
C ILE A 210 -14.03 -24.12 13.73
N THR A 211 -14.98 -23.20 13.82
CA THR A 211 -16.22 -23.39 14.58
C THR A 211 -17.39 -22.61 13.98
N ALA A 212 -18.61 -23.14 14.09
CA ALA A 212 -19.83 -22.36 13.82
C ALA A 212 -20.27 -21.51 15.03
N ARG A 213 -19.68 -21.74 16.21
CA ARG A 213 -19.99 -21.07 17.48
C ARG A 213 -18.69 -20.66 18.18
N PRO A 214 -18.16 -19.46 17.88
CA PRO A 214 -16.94 -18.94 18.52
C PRO A 214 -17.31 -18.32 19.88
N ASP A 215 -17.82 -19.13 20.80
CA ASP A 215 -18.13 -18.70 22.16
C ASP A 215 -16.86 -18.63 23.05
N GLU A 216 -17.01 -18.10 24.27
CA GLU A 216 -15.89 -17.93 25.19
C GLU A 216 -15.23 -19.27 25.57
N ALA A 217 -16.01 -20.34 25.75
CA ALA A 217 -15.47 -21.65 26.10
C ALA A 217 -14.58 -22.21 24.97
N TRP A 218 -15.04 -22.07 23.72
CA TRP A 218 -14.26 -22.42 22.55
C TRP A 218 -13.00 -21.54 22.42
N MET A 219 -13.13 -20.23 22.65
CA MET A 219 -12.00 -19.30 22.61
C MET A 219 -10.93 -19.65 23.65
N LEU A 220 -11.31 -20.01 24.87
CA LEU A 220 -10.38 -20.46 25.90
C LEU A 220 -9.66 -21.75 25.50
N GLN A 221 -10.37 -22.69 24.86
CA GLN A 221 -9.72 -23.90 24.36
C GLN A 221 -8.74 -23.61 23.22
N ALA A 222 -9.11 -22.71 22.30
CA ALA A 222 -8.19 -22.25 21.27
C ALA A 222 -6.97 -21.55 21.89
N GLY A 223 -7.19 -20.73 22.93
CA GLY A 223 -6.13 -20.11 23.71
C GLY A 223 -5.16 -21.12 24.32
N ARG A 224 -5.65 -22.22 24.91
CA ARG A 224 -4.80 -23.29 25.46
C ARG A 224 -3.86 -23.87 24.39
N ASN A 225 -4.42 -24.20 23.22
CA ASN A 225 -3.63 -24.73 22.12
C ASN A 225 -2.60 -23.71 21.59
N LEU A 226 -2.96 -22.42 21.61
CA LEU A 226 -2.07 -21.34 21.16
C LEU A 226 -0.90 -21.08 22.10
N LEU A 227 -1.10 -21.27 23.41
CA LEU A 227 -0.11 -21.06 24.46
C LEU A 227 0.75 -22.30 24.76
N ASP A 228 0.46 -23.44 24.13
CA ASP A 228 1.26 -24.64 24.28
C ASP A 228 2.76 -24.33 24.04
N GLU A 229 3.62 -24.75 24.96
CA GLU A 229 5.03 -24.36 24.95
C GLU A 229 5.84 -25.01 23.81
N GLN A 230 5.38 -26.16 23.30
CA GLN A 230 6.10 -26.91 22.27
C GLN A 230 5.63 -26.52 20.87
N ASP A 231 4.32 -26.51 20.65
CA ASP A 231 3.72 -26.36 19.32
C ASP A 231 2.81 -25.14 19.19
N GLY A 232 2.60 -24.39 20.28
CA GLY A 232 1.70 -23.24 20.32
C GLY A 232 2.19 -22.07 19.47
N ALA A 233 1.28 -21.45 18.71
CA ALA A 233 1.63 -20.33 17.84
C ALA A 233 2.07 -19.06 18.60
N LEU A 234 1.81 -19.00 19.92
CA LEU A 234 2.25 -17.93 20.80
C LEU A 234 3.54 -18.26 21.57
N ALA A 235 4.11 -19.46 21.38
CA ALA A 235 5.39 -19.82 21.98
C ALA A 235 6.48 -18.79 21.58
N GLY A 236 7.12 -18.20 22.59
CA GLY A 236 8.14 -17.15 22.42
C GLY A 236 7.60 -15.79 21.92
N LYS A 237 6.28 -15.58 21.88
CA LYS A 237 5.65 -14.29 21.58
C LYS A 237 5.36 -13.55 22.88
N ARG A 238 5.63 -12.25 22.89
CA ARG A 238 5.36 -11.39 24.05
C ARG A 238 4.08 -10.59 23.89
N TYR A 239 3.69 -10.30 22.65
CA TYR A 239 2.51 -9.52 22.36
C TYR A 239 1.67 -10.17 21.26
N LEU A 240 0.37 -10.28 21.52
CA LEU A 240 -0.63 -10.67 20.54
C LEU A 240 -1.50 -9.47 20.18
N ILE A 241 -1.47 -9.06 18.91
CA ILE A 241 -2.31 -7.98 18.37
C ILE A 241 -3.63 -8.57 17.92
N VAL A 242 -4.74 -8.02 18.42
CA VAL A 242 -6.09 -8.44 18.05
C VAL A 242 -6.93 -7.22 17.70
N ASP A 243 -7.95 -7.42 16.88
CA ASP A 243 -8.97 -6.39 16.65
C ASP A 243 -9.88 -6.21 17.88
N ARG A 244 -11.00 -5.51 17.72
CA ARG A 244 -11.97 -5.30 18.82
C ARG A 244 -13.17 -6.24 18.74
N ASP A 245 -13.07 -7.37 18.04
CA ASP A 245 -14.15 -8.35 18.00
C ASP A 245 -14.50 -8.83 19.42
N THR A 246 -15.79 -8.91 19.72
CA THR A 246 -16.31 -9.32 21.04
C THR A 246 -15.96 -10.77 21.38
N LYS A 247 -15.58 -11.59 20.39
CA LYS A 247 -15.04 -12.94 20.59
C LYS A 247 -13.76 -12.93 21.43
N TYR A 248 -12.95 -11.87 21.37
CA TYR A 248 -11.79 -11.68 22.23
C TYR A 248 -12.21 -11.13 23.60
N SER A 249 -12.92 -11.96 24.38
CA SER A 249 -13.47 -11.58 25.68
C SER A 249 -12.40 -11.12 26.69
N SER A 250 -12.81 -10.47 27.78
CA SER A 250 -11.89 -10.14 28.88
C SER A 250 -11.19 -11.39 29.42
N ARG A 251 -11.96 -12.46 29.65
CA ARG A 251 -11.45 -13.74 30.17
C ARG A 251 -10.41 -14.37 29.25
N PHE A 252 -10.65 -14.35 27.93
CA PHE A 252 -9.66 -14.83 26.97
C PHE A 252 -8.36 -14.01 27.03
N ARG A 253 -8.49 -12.68 27.10
CA ARG A 253 -7.31 -11.78 27.15
C ARG A 253 -6.51 -11.94 28.43
N GLU A 254 -7.18 -12.12 29.57
CA GLU A 254 -6.55 -12.43 30.86
C GLU A 254 -5.84 -13.79 30.81
N PHE A 255 -6.51 -14.82 30.28
CA PHE A 255 -5.93 -16.16 30.13
C PHE A 255 -4.65 -16.15 29.26
N VAL A 256 -4.64 -15.45 28.13
CA VAL A 256 -3.45 -15.31 27.27
C VAL A 256 -2.33 -14.53 27.96
N LYS A 257 -2.69 -13.53 28.77
CA LYS A 257 -1.75 -12.76 29.58
C LYS A 257 -1.11 -13.59 30.69
N GLU A 258 -1.88 -14.42 31.38
CA GLU A 258 -1.38 -15.38 32.38
C GLU A 258 -0.39 -16.38 31.77
N GLY A 259 -0.61 -16.77 30.50
CA GLY A 259 0.34 -17.55 29.71
C GLY A 259 1.57 -16.78 29.20
N GLY A 260 1.79 -15.54 29.66
CA GLY A 260 3.00 -14.75 29.36
C GLY A 260 2.93 -13.90 28.08
N THR A 261 1.77 -13.83 27.41
CA THR A 261 1.58 -13.02 26.20
C THR A 261 0.60 -11.86 26.44
N GLU A 262 1.06 -10.62 26.33
CA GLU A 262 0.20 -9.44 26.49
C GLU A 262 -0.70 -9.24 25.25
N VAL A 263 -2.01 -9.06 25.46
CA VAL A 263 -2.95 -8.84 24.36
C VAL A 263 -3.14 -7.34 24.09
N ILE A 264 -2.72 -6.89 22.92
CA ILE A 264 -2.87 -5.52 22.43
C ILE A 264 -4.10 -5.45 21.54
N ARG A 265 -5.13 -4.73 22.00
CA ARG A 265 -6.30 -4.43 21.16
C ARG A 265 -6.04 -3.23 20.29
N LEU A 266 -6.35 -3.36 19.00
CA LEU A 266 -6.26 -2.26 18.06
C LEU A 266 -7.25 -1.13 18.40
N PRO A 267 -6.94 0.13 18.03
CA PRO A 267 -7.94 1.20 18.02
C PRO A 267 -9.15 0.82 17.15
N PRO A 268 -10.34 1.37 17.43
CA PRO A 268 -11.51 1.13 16.59
C PRO A 268 -11.23 1.47 15.13
N LEU A 269 -11.78 0.68 14.20
CA LEU A 269 -11.76 0.95 12.76
C LEU A 269 -10.34 1.17 12.19
N SER A 270 -9.35 0.44 12.70
CA SER A 270 -7.94 0.56 12.28
C SER A 270 -7.39 -0.73 11.64
N PRO A 271 -7.98 -1.18 10.51
CA PRO A 271 -7.60 -2.41 9.80
C PRO A 271 -6.11 -2.43 9.39
N ASN A 272 -5.60 -1.27 8.99
CA ASN A 272 -4.21 -1.04 8.61
C ASN A 272 -3.18 -1.40 9.71
N LEU A 273 -3.59 -1.44 10.98
CA LEU A 273 -2.73 -1.84 12.09
C LEU A 273 -2.65 -3.36 12.26
N ASN A 274 -3.49 -4.13 11.56
CA ASN A 274 -3.42 -5.60 11.43
C ASN A 274 -3.06 -6.05 10.00
N ALA A 275 -2.35 -5.23 9.23
CA ALA A 275 -2.18 -5.43 7.79
C ALA A 275 -1.64 -6.81 7.36
N PHE A 276 -0.84 -7.49 8.20
CA PHE A 276 -0.35 -8.84 7.91
C PHE A 276 -1.44 -9.91 8.02
N ALA A 277 -2.29 -9.84 9.04
CA ALA A 277 -3.43 -10.74 9.18
C ALA A 277 -4.43 -10.50 8.04
N GLU A 278 -4.74 -9.25 7.73
CA GLU A 278 -5.64 -8.90 6.62
C GLU A 278 -5.11 -9.37 5.27
N ARG A 279 -3.80 -9.21 5.04
CA ARG A 279 -3.17 -9.69 3.81
C ARG A 279 -3.26 -11.21 3.70
N PHE A 280 -3.11 -11.94 4.81
CA PHE A 280 -3.32 -13.38 4.83
C PHE A 280 -4.78 -13.74 4.51
N VAL A 281 -5.76 -13.12 5.18
CA VAL A 281 -7.20 -13.36 4.96
C VAL A 281 -7.57 -13.15 3.48
N ARG A 282 -7.09 -12.05 2.89
CA ARG A 282 -7.29 -11.79 1.45
C ARG A 282 -6.69 -12.91 0.60
N SER A 283 -5.46 -13.33 0.89
CA SER A 283 -4.78 -14.36 0.10
C SER A 283 -5.52 -15.69 0.16
N ILE A 284 -5.90 -16.17 1.35
CA ILE A 284 -6.63 -17.45 1.47
C ILE A 284 -8.03 -17.40 0.83
N LYS A 285 -8.72 -16.26 0.92
CA LYS A 285 -10.03 -16.08 0.29
C LYS A 285 -9.93 -16.08 -1.24
N GLU A 286 -9.08 -15.23 -1.81
CA GLU A 286 -8.95 -15.07 -3.27
C GLU A 286 -8.28 -16.26 -3.95
N GLU A 287 -7.27 -16.86 -3.30
CA GLU A 287 -6.51 -17.95 -3.90
C GLU A 287 -7.26 -19.29 -3.79
N CYS A 288 -8.00 -19.51 -2.69
CA CYS A 288 -8.62 -20.81 -2.36
C CYS A 288 -10.14 -20.72 -2.09
N LEU A 289 -10.56 -20.04 -1.03
CA LEU A 289 -11.89 -20.27 -0.44
C LEU A 289 -13.06 -19.78 -1.31
N MET A 290 -12.91 -18.64 -2.00
CA MET A 290 -13.97 -18.07 -2.86
C MET A 290 -14.19 -18.87 -4.16
N LYS A 291 -13.30 -19.80 -4.48
CA LYS A 291 -13.34 -20.61 -5.70
C LYS A 291 -13.88 -22.01 -5.45
N MET A 292 -14.31 -22.31 -4.22
CA MET A 292 -14.78 -23.63 -3.82
C MET A 292 -16.15 -23.54 -3.17
N ILE A 293 -16.93 -24.61 -3.32
CA ILE A 293 -18.15 -24.83 -2.56
C ILE A 293 -17.85 -25.89 -1.51
N PHE A 294 -18.10 -25.57 -0.24
CA PHE A 294 -17.83 -26.46 0.88
C PHE A 294 -19.09 -27.19 1.31
N ILE A 295 -19.00 -28.52 1.41
CA ILE A 295 -20.07 -29.40 1.89
C ILE A 295 -19.53 -30.12 3.13
N GLY A 296 -20.08 -29.78 4.29
CA GLY A 296 -19.61 -30.23 5.59
C GLY A 296 -18.29 -29.59 6.04
N GLN A 297 -18.12 -29.45 7.36
CA GLN A 297 -16.93 -28.83 7.96
C GLN A 297 -15.62 -29.56 7.59
N ALA A 298 -15.69 -30.88 7.36
CA ALA A 298 -14.53 -31.67 6.95
C ALA A 298 -13.95 -31.22 5.60
N SER A 299 -14.79 -30.81 4.64
CA SER A 299 -14.36 -30.29 3.35
C SER A 299 -13.61 -28.96 3.48
N LEU A 300 -14.10 -28.06 4.35
CA LEU A 300 -13.47 -26.79 4.66
C LEU A 300 -12.11 -27.02 5.35
N ARG A 301 -12.08 -27.92 6.35
CA ARG A 301 -10.85 -28.29 7.05
C ARG A 301 -9.79 -28.82 6.09
N ARG A 302 -10.17 -29.72 5.17
CA ARG A 302 -9.24 -30.26 4.16
C ARG A 302 -8.69 -29.15 3.26
N ALA A 303 -9.54 -28.25 2.77
CA ALA A 303 -9.11 -27.16 1.91
C ALA A 303 -8.15 -26.19 2.63
N ILE A 304 -8.47 -25.83 3.87
CA ILE A 304 -7.58 -25.00 4.70
C ILE A 304 -6.25 -25.73 4.93
N THR A 305 -6.24 -27.01 5.30
CA THR A 305 -5.00 -27.76 5.51
C THR A 305 -4.11 -27.78 4.25
N GLU A 306 -4.68 -28.05 3.08
CA GLU A 306 -3.95 -28.05 1.82
C GLU A 306 -3.44 -26.65 1.45
N TYR A 307 -4.26 -25.62 1.64
CA TYR A 307 -3.84 -24.23 1.42
C TYR A 307 -2.72 -23.82 2.37
N MET A 308 -2.79 -24.18 3.66
CA MET A 308 -1.76 -23.85 4.63
C MET A 308 -0.41 -24.48 4.27
N ARG A 309 -0.42 -25.75 3.83
CA ARG A 309 0.79 -26.41 3.34
C ARG A 309 1.36 -25.68 2.12
N HIS A 310 0.51 -25.30 1.16
CA HIS A 310 0.91 -24.48 0.03
C HIS A 310 1.50 -23.13 0.47
N PHE A 311 0.79 -22.43 1.36
CA PHE A 311 1.14 -21.10 1.83
C PHE A 311 2.50 -21.07 2.52
N HIS A 312 2.83 -22.06 3.36
CA HIS A 312 4.13 -22.09 4.06
C HIS A 312 5.28 -22.61 3.20
N VAL A 313 5.06 -23.66 2.42
CA VAL A 313 6.15 -24.46 1.82
C VAL A 313 6.36 -24.19 0.33
N GLU A 314 5.31 -23.79 -0.38
CA GLU A 314 5.32 -23.75 -1.85
C GLU A 314 5.17 -22.33 -2.41
N ARG A 315 4.36 -21.50 -1.76
CA ARG A 315 4.02 -20.15 -2.21
C ARG A 315 5.15 -19.17 -1.90
N ASN A 316 5.53 -18.37 -2.89
CA ASN A 316 6.45 -17.25 -2.70
C ASN A 316 5.73 -16.05 -2.08
N HIS A 317 6.42 -15.31 -1.21
CA HIS A 317 5.85 -14.17 -0.50
C HIS A 317 6.60 -12.89 -0.86
N GLN A 318 5.94 -11.98 -1.57
CA GLN A 318 6.53 -10.68 -1.94
C GLN A 318 7.05 -9.89 -0.73
N GLY A 319 6.36 -9.99 0.42
CA GLY A 319 6.79 -9.34 1.67
C GLY A 319 8.00 -10.00 2.36
N LEU A 320 8.51 -11.12 1.81
CA LEU A 320 9.70 -11.83 2.22
C LEU A 320 10.68 -11.95 1.04
N GLU A 321 10.84 -10.88 0.26
CA GLU A 321 11.75 -10.85 -0.90
C GLU A 321 11.46 -11.96 -1.92
N ASN A 322 10.18 -12.30 -2.06
CA ASN A 322 9.70 -13.37 -2.92
C ASN A 322 10.22 -14.78 -2.55
N GLN A 323 10.62 -14.97 -1.29
CA GLN A 323 11.04 -16.26 -0.75
C GLN A 323 9.85 -17.03 -0.14
N ARG A 324 10.08 -18.32 0.12
CA ARG A 324 9.12 -19.23 0.79
C ARG A 324 9.35 -19.15 2.30
N ILE A 325 8.31 -19.36 3.10
CA ILE A 325 8.40 -19.26 4.58
C ILE A 325 9.22 -20.44 5.14
N ARG A 326 8.90 -21.66 4.68
CA ARG A 326 9.60 -22.89 5.05
C ARG A 326 10.07 -23.56 3.76
N PRO A 327 11.16 -23.08 3.13
CA PRO A 327 11.69 -23.76 1.97
C PRO A 327 12.13 -25.16 2.40
N GLU A 328 11.63 -26.19 1.73
CA GLU A 328 12.20 -27.53 1.89
C GLU A 328 13.68 -27.46 1.48
N LEU A 329 14.57 -28.01 2.33
CA LEU A 329 16.02 -28.11 2.13
C LEU A 329 16.39 -29.12 1.03
N VAL A 330 15.57 -29.22 -0.02
CA VAL A 330 15.96 -29.95 -1.21
C VAL A 330 16.96 -29.05 -1.93
N VAL A 331 18.22 -29.48 -2.01
CA VAL A 331 19.20 -28.90 -2.91
C VAL A 331 18.53 -28.81 -4.26
N ALA A 332 18.16 -27.60 -4.69
CA ALA A 332 17.40 -27.43 -5.92
C ALA A 332 18.25 -28.03 -7.03
N ALA A 333 17.86 -29.22 -7.50
CA ALA A 333 18.58 -29.93 -8.54
C ALA A 333 18.64 -28.98 -9.74
N ILE A 334 19.83 -28.45 -10.04
CA ILE A 334 20.01 -27.47 -11.12
C ILE A 334 19.68 -28.14 -12.47
N THR A 335 19.88 -29.45 -12.53
CA THR A 335 19.64 -30.34 -13.65
C THR A 335 18.59 -31.38 -13.27
N GLY A 336 17.39 -31.28 -13.86
CA GLY A 336 16.27 -32.19 -13.63
C GLY A 336 15.00 -31.69 -14.31
N PRO A 337 14.06 -32.58 -14.72
CA PRO A 337 12.82 -32.18 -15.37
C PRO A 337 11.97 -31.31 -14.45
N ILE A 338 11.34 -30.27 -15.01
CA ILE A 338 10.43 -29.40 -14.27
C ILE A 338 9.11 -30.16 -14.06
N GLN A 339 8.73 -30.33 -12.80
CA GLN A 339 7.47 -30.96 -12.40
C GLN A 339 6.53 -29.91 -11.79
N ARG A 340 5.27 -29.97 -12.22
CA ARG A 340 4.17 -29.21 -11.62
C ARG A 340 3.49 -30.07 -10.57
N ARG A 341 3.59 -29.66 -9.31
CA ARG A 341 2.81 -30.22 -8.21
C ARG A 341 1.52 -29.40 -8.07
N THR A 342 0.39 -30.08 -7.95
CA THR A 342 -0.92 -29.44 -7.82
C THR A 342 -1.58 -29.81 -6.50
N ARG A 343 -2.37 -28.87 -5.96
CA ARG A 343 -3.28 -29.12 -4.83
C ARG A 343 -4.67 -28.64 -5.20
N LEU A 344 -5.67 -29.20 -4.51
CA LEU A 344 -7.08 -28.81 -4.67
C LEU A 344 -7.51 -28.82 -6.15
N GLY A 345 -7.25 -29.93 -6.84
CA GLY A 345 -7.66 -30.10 -8.24
C GLY A 345 -6.95 -29.17 -9.24
N GLY A 346 -5.76 -28.65 -8.91
CA GLY A 346 -4.99 -27.78 -9.80
C GLY A 346 -5.13 -26.29 -9.51
N MET A 347 -6.00 -25.91 -8.57
CA MET A 347 -6.21 -24.51 -8.18
C MET A 347 -4.95 -23.88 -7.59
N LEU A 348 -4.17 -24.66 -6.84
CA LEU A 348 -2.86 -24.26 -6.33
C LEU A 348 -1.80 -25.05 -7.07
N SER A 349 -0.79 -24.35 -7.57
CA SER A 349 0.28 -24.95 -8.36
C SER A 349 1.63 -24.53 -7.81
N TYR A 350 2.54 -25.49 -7.78
CA TYR A 350 3.92 -25.31 -7.37
C TYR A 350 4.81 -25.99 -8.41
N TYR A 351 5.94 -25.37 -8.72
CA TYR A 351 6.89 -25.89 -9.69
C TYR A 351 8.19 -26.20 -8.98
N GLN A 352 8.70 -27.40 -9.18
CA GLN A 352 9.98 -27.85 -8.67
C GLN A 352 10.72 -28.67 -9.73
N ARG A 353 12.01 -28.86 -9.55
CA ARG A 353 12.77 -29.86 -10.33
C ARG A 353 12.80 -31.16 -9.53
N ALA A 354 12.60 -32.28 -10.21
CA ALA A 354 12.80 -33.59 -9.60
C ALA A 354 14.27 -33.75 -9.19
N ALA A 355 14.52 -34.34 -8.02
CA ALA A 355 15.84 -34.86 -7.71
C ALA A 355 16.16 -35.97 -8.73
N ALA A 356 17.40 -35.95 -9.26
CA ALA A 356 17.87 -36.93 -10.23
C ALA A 356 17.99 -38.32 -9.61
#